data_AF-A0A8J3H3I7-F1
#
_entry.id   AF-A0A8J3H3I7-F1
#
_cell.length_a   1.000
_cell.length_b   1.000
_cell.length_c   1.000
_cell.angle_alpha   90.00
_cell.angle_beta   90.00
_cell.angle_gamma   90.00
#
_symmetry.space_group_name_H-M   'P 1'
#
loop_
_entity.id
_entity.type
_entity.pdbx_description
1 polymer ?
#
loop_
_entity_poly.entity_id
_entity_poly.type
_entity_poly.pdbx_seq_one_letter_code
_entity_poly.pdbx_strand_id
1 'polypeptide(L)'
;MSRFSIAALVWLVLAPAASAQNMAPELMVEGTCEELVAWGSRPTDQIRADLDAQLGTETKAKLQKSTYETVMDILGRTPVSDAWFARPCTFSEEQIAAMSPLHDAYVAHMADKLAPK
;
A
#
# COMPACT_ATOMS: atom_id res chain seq x y z
N MET A 1 1.00 40.66 46.31
CA MET A 1 -0.33 40.21 45.83
C MET A 1 -0.19 40.02 44.32
N SER A 2 0.08 38.80 43.86
CA SER A 2 -0.88 37.93 43.13
C SER A 2 -1.48 38.61 41.90
N ARG A 3 -1.02 38.34 40.67
CA ARG A 3 -1.41 37.28 39.70
C ARG A 3 -1.69 38.06 38.38
N PHE A 4 -1.41 37.65 37.15
CA PHE A 4 -1.53 36.37 36.47
C PHE A 4 -0.58 36.34 35.26
N SER A 5 0.10 35.20 35.07
CA SER A 5 0.68 34.79 33.79
C SER A 5 -0.45 34.37 32.85
N ILE A 6 -0.48 34.89 31.61
CA ILE A 6 -1.28 34.30 30.53
C ILE A 6 -0.32 33.58 29.60
N ALA A 7 -0.37 32.26 29.71
CA ALA A 7 0.21 31.32 28.77
C ALA A 7 -0.75 31.08 27.59
N ALA A 8 -0.21 30.39 26.59
CA ALA A 8 -0.90 29.65 25.52
C ALA A 8 -1.30 30.46 24.27
N LEU A 9 -0.32 30.72 23.41
CA LEU A 9 -0.58 30.68 21.97
C LEU A 9 -0.46 29.21 21.53
N VAL A 10 -1.61 28.57 21.37
CA VAL A 10 -1.74 27.21 20.85
C VAL A 10 -1.37 27.23 19.37
N TRP A 11 -0.17 26.75 19.04
CA TRP A 11 0.19 26.38 17.67
C TRP A 11 -0.56 25.11 17.29
N LEU A 12 -1.83 25.27 16.91
CA LEU A 12 -2.67 24.27 16.28
C LEU A 12 -2.53 24.41 14.76
N VAL A 13 -1.33 24.15 14.24
CA VAL A 13 -1.07 24.20 12.80
C VAL A 13 -0.18 23.02 12.43
N LEU A 14 -0.78 22.12 11.64
CA LEU A 14 -0.19 21.02 10.88
C LEU A 14 0.09 19.75 11.70
N ALA A 15 -0.99 19.06 12.08
CA ALA A 15 -0.95 17.60 11.94
C ALA A 15 -0.58 17.32 10.47
N PRO A 16 0.48 16.54 10.18
CA PRO A 16 0.70 16.08 8.82
C PRO A 16 -0.56 15.35 8.38
N ALA A 17 -1.14 15.89 7.31
CA ALA A 17 -2.20 15.25 6.55
C ALA A 17 -1.75 13.86 6.12
N ALA A 18 -2.73 12.98 6.00
CA ALA A 18 -2.62 11.68 5.39
C ALA A 18 -1.72 10.69 6.14
N SER A 19 -2.28 10.11 7.21
CA SER A 19 -2.30 8.64 7.24
C SER A 19 -3.09 8.20 6.00
N ALA A 20 -2.47 8.20 4.82
CA ALA A 20 -2.83 7.22 3.81
C ALA A 20 -2.57 5.90 4.53
N GLN A 21 -3.62 5.34 5.12
CA GLN A 21 -3.57 3.99 5.65
C GLN A 21 -3.08 3.19 4.46
N ASN A 22 -1.82 2.76 4.51
CA ASN A 22 -1.23 1.99 3.43
C ASN A 22 -2.02 0.69 3.43
N MET A 23 -3.05 0.64 2.59
CA MET A 23 -3.98 -0.47 2.57
C MET A 23 -3.40 -1.65 1.81
N ALA A 24 -2.26 -1.45 1.14
CA ALA A 24 -1.39 -2.52 0.70
C ALA A 24 -0.55 -2.98 1.92
N PRO A 25 -0.73 -4.22 2.44
CA PRO A 25 0.30 -4.91 3.20
C PRO A 25 1.67 -4.72 2.58
N GLU A 26 2.65 -4.49 3.45
CA GLU A 26 4.05 -4.45 3.06
C GLU A 26 4.45 -5.81 2.46
N LEU A 27 4.90 -5.77 1.21
CA LEU A 27 5.42 -6.90 0.48
C LEU A 27 6.79 -7.28 1.07
N MET A 28 6.88 -8.52 1.55
CA MET A 28 8.11 -9.10 2.08
C MET A 28 8.91 -9.79 0.98
N VAL A 29 9.23 -9.06 -0.08
CA VAL A 29 10.07 -9.55 -1.19
C VAL A 29 11.54 -9.31 -0.86
N GLU A 30 12.35 -10.36 -0.93
CA GLU A 30 13.80 -10.27 -0.73
C GLU A 30 14.51 -9.66 -1.95
N GLY A 31 15.66 -9.03 -1.72
CA GLY A 31 16.47 -8.40 -2.77
C GLY A 31 16.86 -6.95 -2.45
N THR A 32 17.71 -6.35 -3.27
CA THR A 32 18.09 -4.94 -3.31
C THR A 32 16.97 -4.07 -3.91
N CYS A 33 17.04 -2.74 -3.77
CA CYS A 33 16.01 -1.86 -4.36
C CYS A 33 15.92 -2.01 -5.89
N GLU A 34 17.05 -2.26 -6.58
CA GLU A 34 17.05 -2.53 -8.02
C GLU A 34 16.36 -3.86 -8.36
N GLU A 35 16.59 -4.90 -7.55
CA GLU A 35 15.92 -6.20 -7.71
C GLU A 35 14.42 -6.10 -7.45
N LEU A 36 13.99 -5.23 -6.52
CA LEU A 36 12.56 -4.95 -6.29
C LEU A 36 11.91 -4.25 -7.49
N VAL A 37 12.57 -3.28 -8.11
CA VAL A 37 12.08 -2.66 -9.35
C VAL A 37 12.02 -3.69 -10.47
N ALA A 38 13.08 -4.49 -10.64
CA ALA A 38 13.13 -5.53 -11.66
C ALA A 38 12.05 -6.61 -11.45
N TRP A 39 11.74 -6.95 -10.20
CA TRP A 39 10.65 -7.85 -9.85
C TRP A 39 9.27 -7.21 -10.09
N GLY A 40 9.04 -5.99 -9.59
CA GLY A 40 7.77 -5.28 -9.70
C GLY A 40 7.42 -4.80 -11.12
N SER A 41 8.39 -4.81 -12.03
CA SER A 41 8.20 -4.45 -13.45
C SER A 41 8.01 -5.67 -14.37
N ARG A 42 7.98 -6.89 -13.82
CA ARG A 42 7.69 -8.11 -14.61
C ARG A 42 6.24 -8.10 -15.13
N PRO A 43 5.91 -8.98 -16.09
CA PRO A 43 4.52 -9.18 -16.50
C PRO A 43 3.58 -9.50 -15.31
N THR A 44 2.37 -8.94 -15.35
CA THR A 44 1.36 -9.04 -14.28
C THR A 44 1.04 -10.47 -13.87
N ASP A 45 0.98 -11.40 -14.83
CA ASP A 45 0.70 -12.81 -14.59
C ASP A 45 1.79 -13.50 -13.76
N GLN A 46 3.06 -13.14 -13.98
CA GLN A 46 4.18 -13.66 -13.20
C GLN A 46 4.17 -13.11 -11.77
N ILE A 47 3.95 -11.80 -11.63
CA ILE A 47 3.88 -11.16 -10.30
C ILE A 47 2.70 -11.74 -9.51
N ARG A 48 1.55 -11.95 -10.15
CA ARG A 48 0.37 -12.54 -9.48
C ARG A 48 0.64 -13.95 -8.96
N ALA A 49 1.34 -14.78 -9.74
CA ALA A 49 1.74 -16.11 -9.29
C ALA A 49 2.67 -16.04 -8.06
N ASP A 50 3.63 -15.11 -8.06
CA ASP A 50 4.52 -14.88 -6.91
C ASP A 50 3.73 -14.41 -5.68
N LEU A 51 2.78 -13.48 -5.85
CA LEU A 51 1.92 -12.98 -4.77
C LEU A 51 1.03 -14.08 -4.18
N ASP A 52 0.43 -14.93 -5.02
CA ASP A 52 -0.36 -16.07 -4.58
C ASP A 52 0.47 -17.09 -3.78
N ALA A 53 1.75 -17.26 -4.13
CA ALA A 53 2.68 -18.12 -3.39
C ALA A 53 3.11 -17.51 -2.04
N GLN A 54 3.35 -16.19 -1.99
CA GLN A 54 3.87 -15.51 -0.79
C GLN A 54 2.79 -15.15 0.23
N LEU A 55 1.69 -14.55 -0.23
CA LEU A 55 0.58 -14.12 0.63
C LEU A 55 -0.41 -15.26 0.91
N GLY A 56 -0.23 -16.38 0.22
CA GLY A 56 -1.05 -17.56 0.31
C GLY A 56 -2.28 -17.49 -0.60
N THR A 57 -2.76 -18.68 -0.99
CA THR A 57 -3.92 -18.80 -1.86
C THR A 57 -5.25 -18.80 -1.11
N GLU A 58 -5.23 -19.07 0.20
CA GLU A 58 -6.42 -19.23 1.05
C GLU A 58 -6.55 -18.13 2.10
N THR A 59 -7.29 -17.07 1.78
CA THR A 59 -7.69 -16.07 2.77
C THR A 59 -9.13 -16.33 3.22
N LYS A 60 -9.33 -16.60 4.53
CA LYS A 60 -10.67 -16.71 5.14
C LYS A 60 -11.36 -15.35 5.33
N ALA A 61 -10.63 -14.25 5.16
CA ALA A 61 -11.18 -12.90 5.26
C ALA A 61 -12.02 -12.60 4.02
N LYS A 62 -13.33 -12.66 4.18
CA LYS A 62 -14.32 -12.20 3.19
C LYS A 62 -14.94 -10.92 3.72
N LEU A 63 -14.98 -9.90 2.88
CA LEU A 63 -15.56 -8.62 3.27
C LEU A 63 -17.05 -8.59 2.95
N GLN A 64 -17.80 -7.77 3.68
CA GLN A 64 -19.14 -7.38 3.26
C GLN A 64 -19.04 -6.59 1.95
N LYS A 65 -20.06 -6.68 1.08
CA LYS A 65 -20.05 -6.09 -0.27
C LYS A 65 -19.68 -4.60 -0.29
N SER A 66 -20.27 -3.79 0.60
CA SER A 66 -19.97 -2.35 0.67
C SER A 66 -18.53 -2.06 1.09
N THR A 67 -17.98 -2.84 2.03
CA THR A 67 -16.58 -2.73 2.44
C THR A 67 -15.63 -3.18 1.33
N TYR A 68 -15.98 -4.26 0.62
CA TYR A 68 -15.23 -4.73 -0.55
C TYR A 68 -15.14 -3.65 -1.62
N GLU A 69 -16.27 -3.07 -2.03
CA GLU A 69 -16.30 -2.02 -3.06
C GLU A 69 -15.46 -0.81 -2.65
N THR A 70 -15.54 -0.39 -1.38
CA THR A 70 -14.72 0.71 -0.84
C THR A 70 -13.24 0.38 -0.88
N VAL A 71 -12.85 -0.81 -0.40
CA VAL A 71 -11.44 -1.24 -0.37
C VAL A 71 -10.88 -1.35 -1.78
N MET A 72 -11.62 -1.96 -2.71
CA MET A 72 -11.17 -2.12 -4.09
C MET A 72 -11.09 -0.79 -4.84
N ASP A 73 -12.00 0.16 -4.60
CA ASP A 73 -11.91 1.51 -5.19
C ASP A 73 -10.66 2.27 -4.72
N ILE A 74 -10.35 2.20 -3.42
CA ILE A 74 -9.15 2.84 -2.88
C ILE A 74 -7.89 2.15 -3.41
N LEU A 75 -7.83 0.81 -3.39
CA LEU A 75 -6.67 0.07 -3.91
C LEU A 75 -6.42 0.38 -5.39
N GLY A 76 -7.48 0.42 -6.21
CA GLY A 76 -7.39 0.76 -7.63
C GLY A 76 -6.88 2.17 -7.91
N ARG A 77 -6.96 3.10 -6.96
CA ARG A 77 -6.47 4.47 -7.08
C ARG A 77 -5.15 4.73 -6.35
N THR A 78 -4.71 3.80 -5.50
CA THR A 78 -3.49 3.95 -4.70
C THR A 78 -2.28 3.53 -5.53
N PRO A 79 -1.37 4.44 -5.87
CA PRO A 79 -0.19 4.07 -6.66
C PRO A 79 0.78 3.21 -5.86
N VAL A 80 1.64 2.46 -6.56
CA VAL A 80 2.82 1.82 -5.95
C VAL A 80 3.70 2.91 -5.36
N SER A 81 4.27 2.65 -4.18
CA SER A 81 5.24 3.54 -3.55
C SER A 81 6.23 2.74 -2.72
N ASP A 82 7.26 3.42 -2.21
CA ASP A 82 8.27 2.87 -1.30
C ASP A 82 7.65 2.08 -0.13
N ALA A 83 6.54 2.58 0.40
CA ALA A 83 5.86 2.01 1.55
C ALA A 83 5.22 0.64 1.27
N TRP A 84 5.16 0.21 0.01
CA TRP A 84 4.68 -1.12 -0.35
C TRP A 84 5.69 -2.21 -0.03
N PHE A 85 6.94 -1.88 0.27
CA PHE A 85 8.00 -2.84 0.52
C PHE A 85 8.48 -2.73 1.96
N ALA A 86 8.73 -3.87 2.61
CA ALA A 86 9.24 -3.92 4.00
C ALA A 86 10.73 -3.54 4.10
N ARG A 87 11.16 -2.48 3.40
CA ARG A 87 12.55 -2.10 3.15
C ARG A 87 12.68 -0.57 3.01
N PRO A 88 13.78 0.04 3.46
CA PRO A 88 14.05 1.46 3.25
C PRO A 88 14.56 1.67 1.81
N CYS A 89 13.66 1.65 0.83
CA CYS A 89 13.94 2.07 -0.55
C CYS A 89 13.32 3.45 -0.79
N THR A 90 13.94 4.23 -1.66
CA THR A 90 13.34 5.45 -2.20
C THR A 90 13.41 5.37 -3.71
N PHE A 91 12.29 5.06 -4.35
CA PHE A 91 12.20 4.88 -5.78
C PHE A 91 11.97 6.23 -6.46
N SER A 92 12.59 6.40 -7.63
CA SER A 92 12.27 7.50 -8.52
C SER A 92 10.87 7.34 -9.13
N GLU A 93 10.31 8.43 -9.64
CA GLU A 93 9.01 8.39 -10.35
C GLU A 93 9.02 7.42 -11.54
N GLU A 94 10.14 7.35 -12.27
CA GLU A 94 10.31 6.42 -13.40
C GLU A 94 10.28 4.96 -12.94
N GLN A 95 10.96 4.65 -11.82
CA GLN A 95 10.93 3.31 -11.23
C GLN A 95 9.53 2.94 -10.72
N ILE A 96 8.82 3.88 -10.09
CA ILE A 96 7.44 3.67 -9.67
C ILE A 96 6.53 3.42 -10.87
N ALA A 97 6.68 4.21 -11.94
CA ALA A 97 5.91 4.02 -13.18
C ALA A 97 6.20 2.67 -13.83
N ALA A 98 7.45 2.20 -13.83
CA ALA A 98 7.83 0.89 -14.34
C ALA A 98 7.17 -0.27 -13.56
N MET A 99 6.86 -0.06 -12.28
CA MET A 99 6.16 -1.02 -11.41
C MET A 99 4.63 -1.00 -11.53
N SER A 100 4.05 -0.35 -12.56
CA SER A 100 2.61 -0.46 -12.83
C SER A 100 2.09 -1.91 -12.88
N PRO A 101 2.81 -2.90 -13.45
CA PRO A 101 2.35 -4.29 -13.45
C PRO A 101 2.17 -4.88 -12.05
N LEU A 102 2.96 -4.44 -11.05
CA LEU A 102 2.81 -4.84 -9.66
C LEU A 102 1.48 -4.34 -9.08
N HIS A 103 1.10 -3.10 -9.36
CA HIS A 103 -0.19 -2.56 -8.93
C HIS A 103 -1.35 -3.41 -9.45
N ASP A 104 -1.35 -3.67 -10.76
CA ASP A 104 -2.40 -4.46 -11.41
C ASP A 104 -2.48 -5.88 -10.83
N ALA A 105 -1.32 -6.53 -10.64
CA ALA A 105 -1.24 -7.88 -10.07
C ALA A 105 -1.78 -7.92 -8.64
N TYR A 106 -1.40 -6.92 -7.84
CA TYR A 106 -1.80 -6.82 -6.45
C TYR A 106 -3.30 -6.55 -6.29
N VAL A 107 -3.85 -5.60 -7.05
CA VAL A 107 -5.29 -5.31 -7.05
C VAL A 107 -6.08 -6.54 -7.48
N ALA A 108 -5.66 -7.22 -8.54
CA ALA A 108 -6.32 -8.45 -8.99
C ALA A 108 -6.27 -9.57 -7.94
N HIS A 109 -5.12 -9.76 -7.28
CA HIS A 109 -4.98 -10.72 -6.19
C HIS A 109 -5.93 -10.39 -5.03
N MET A 110 -5.97 -9.14 -4.58
CA MET A 110 -6.85 -8.71 -3.48
C MET A 110 -8.34 -8.82 -3.83
N ALA A 111 -8.71 -8.53 -5.08
CA ALA A 111 -10.08 -8.70 -5.57
C ALA A 111 -10.58 -10.13 -5.36
N ASP A 112 -9.78 -11.12 -5.79
CA ASP A 112 -10.12 -12.54 -5.64
C ASP A 112 -10.22 -12.98 -4.18
N LYS A 113 -9.29 -12.51 -3.33
CA LYS A 113 -9.27 -12.90 -1.91
C LYS A 113 -10.42 -12.29 -1.14
N LEU A 114 -10.70 -11.00 -1.33
CA LEU A 114 -11.65 -10.24 -0.53
C LEU A 114 -13.10 -10.30 -1.04
N ALA A 115 -13.33 -10.74 -2.28
CA ALA A 115 -14.65 -10.76 -2.89
C ALA A 115 -15.70 -11.44 -2.00
N PRO A 116 -16.90 -10.83 -1.83
CA PRO A 116 -18.01 -11.43 -1.08
C PRO A 116 -18.50 -12.71 -1.77
N LYS A 117 -19.07 -13.63 -0.97
CA LYS A 117 -19.73 -14.85 -1.49
C LYS A 117 -21.08 -14.54 -2.11
#